data_AF-R1F1D4-F1
#
_entry.id   AF-R1F1D4-F1
#
_cell.length_a   1.000
_cell.length_b   1.000
_cell.length_c   1.000
_cell.angle_alpha   90.00
_cell.angle_beta   90.00
_cell.angle_gamma   90.00
#
_symmetry.space_group_name_H-M   'P 1'
#
loop_
_entity.id
_entity.type
_entity.pdbx_description
1 polymer ?
#
loop_
_entity_poly.entity_id
_entity_poly.type
_entity_poly.pdbx_seq_one_letter_code
_entity_poly.pdbx_strand_id
1 'polypeptide(L)'
;MVLRFFTIQQDWERLGKKISIAMDDFMAENRHRDTERLRDIFTKSLNACQNIWGQHAFEKPQNGGWRDQLIAPLYDAQMVAVSLLDDERLEYLAQNSTAVLLETVKLYSDDADFLKSVSQATGDTIAIRTRVSKMYDMLVNIEA
;
A
#
# COMPACT_ATOMS: atom_id res chain seq x y z
N MET A 1 6.88 9.87 -3.34
CA MET A 1 6.30 8.64 -2.75
C MET A 1 6.57 8.52 -1.25
N VAL A 2 7.74 8.94 -0.73
CA VAL A 2 8.07 8.87 0.71
C VAL A 2 7.12 9.69 1.60
N LEU A 3 7.04 11.01 1.40
CA LEU A 3 6.14 11.88 2.18
C LEU A 3 4.68 11.40 2.10
N ARG A 4 4.22 11.11 0.88
CA ARG A 4 2.88 10.57 0.61
C ARG A 4 2.59 9.30 1.41
N PHE A 5 3.55 8.38 1.51
CA PHE A 5 3.39 7.18 2.33
C PHE A 5 3.10 7.54 3.78
N PHE A 6 3.91 8.40 4.41
CA PHE A 6 3.69 8.78 5.80
C PHE A 6 2.36 9.52 6.01
N THR A 7 2.01 10.42 5.10
CA THR A 7 0.72 11.13 5.14
C THR A 7 -0.46 10.18 5.07
N ILE A 8 -0.41 9.18 4.18
CA ILE A 8 -1.49 8.20 4.06
C ILE A 8 -1.45 7.25 5.26
N GLN A 9 -0.28 6.71 5.62
CA GLN A 9 -0.14 5.78 6.74
C GLN A 9 -0.68 6.36 8.06
N GLN A 10 -0.49 7.66 8.30
CA GLN A 10 -1.00 8.33 9.50
C GLN A 10 -2.54 8.44 9.50
N ASP A 11 -3.16 8.75 8.36
CA ASP A 11 -4.54 9.27 8.31
C ASP A 11 -5.45 8.60 7.27
N TRP A 12 -5.07 7.46 6.71
CA TRP A 12 -5.78 6.83 5.57
C TRP A 12 -7.28 6.57 5.83
N GLU A 13 -7.67 6.28 7.08
CA GLU A 13 -9.07 6.08 7.47
C GLU A 13 -9.89 7.38 7.50
N ARG A 14 -9.23 8.51 7.78
CA ARG A 14 -9.84 9.80 8.13
C ARG A 14 -9.46 10.94 7.19
N LEU A 15 -8.82 10.66 6.06
CA LEU A 15 -8.35 11.64 5.08
C LEU A 15 -9.50 12.55 4.59
N GLY A 16 -9.90 13.60 5.30
CA GLY A 16 -11.06 14.42 4.89
C GLY A 16 -10.79 15.40 3.74
N LYS A 17 -9.55 15.44 3.24
CA LYS A 17 -9.02 16.48 2.36
C LYS A 17 -8.20 15.88 1.22
N LYS A 18 -8.00 16.68 0.17
CA LYS A 18 -7.11 16.33 -0.95
C LYS A 18 -5.73 15.95 -0.41
N ILE A 19 -5.14 14.92 -0.99
CA ILE A 19 -3.83 14.40 -0.56
C ILE A 19 -2.73 15.48 -0.53
N SER A 20 -2.76 16.48 -1.41
CA SER A 20 -1.79 17.58 -1.41
C SER A 20 -1.85 18.39 -0.11
N ILE A 21 -3.06 18.72 0.35
CA ILE A 21 -3.27 19.49 1.58
C ILE A 21 -2.83 18.64 2.78
N ALA A 22 -3.18 17.35 2.78
CA ALA A 22 -2.74 16.44 3.85
C ALA A 22 -1.21 16.32 3.93
N MET A 23 -0.51 16.34 2.79
CA MET A 23 0.96 16.31 2.77
C MET A 23 1.58 17.59 3.32
N ASP A 24 1.00 18.75 2.99
CA ASP A 24 1.43 20.05 3.54
C ASP A 24 1.26 20.08 5.05
N ASP A 25 0.12 19.62 5.56
CA ASP A 25 -0.17 19.53 6.99
C ASP A 25 0.77 18.57 7.69
N PHE A 26 1.00 17.38 7.13
CA PHE A 26 1.95 16.40 7.68
C PHE A 26 3.35 17.03 7.80
N MET A 27 3.83 17.73 6.77
CA MET A 27 5.12 18.40 6.81
C MET A 27 5.17 19.51 7.87
N ALA A 28 4.11 20.31 7.98
CA ALA A 28 4.04 21.38 8.98
C ALA A 28 4.08 20.83 10.42
N GLU A 29 3.37 19.73 10.67
CA GLU A 29 3.31 19.04 11.97
C GLU A 29 4.62 18.33 12.32
N ASN A 30 5.32 17.78 11.32
CA ASN A 30 6.52 16.96 11.53
C ASN A 30 7.84 17.71 11.26
N ARG A 31 7.81 19.03 10.97
CA ARG A 31 8.99 19.83 10.57
C ARG A 31 10.19 19.77 11.51
N HIS A 32 9.97 19.45 12.79
CA HIS A 32 11.00 19.35 13.83
C HIS A 32 11.09 17.97 14.45
N ARG A 33 10.37 16.98 13.90
CA ARG A 33 10.32 15.63 14.46
C ARG A 33 11.59 14.87 14.10
N ASP A 34 12.06 14.05 15.03
CA ASP A 34 13.09 13.06 14.75
C ASP A 34 12.60 12.04 13.70
N THR A 35 13.37 11.93 12.63
CA THR A 35 13.05 11.11 11.46
C THR A 35 13.44 9.64 11.59
N GLU A 36 14.14 9.23 12.65
CA GLU A 36 14.60 7.83 12.79
C GLU A 36 13.43 6.84 12.75
N ARG A 37 12.37 7.09 13.52
CA ARG A 37 11.18 6.23 13.52
C ARG A 37 10.48 6.20 12.15
N LEU A 38 10.45 7.33 11.46
CA LEU A 38 9.86 7.42 10.11
C LEU A 38 10.67 6.58 9.12
N ARG A 39 12.00 6.71 9.16
CA ARG A 39 12.93 5.89 8.35
C ARG A 39 12.69 4.40 8.59
N ASP A 40 12.59 3.99 9.85
CA ASP A 40 12.47 2.58 10.21
C ASP A 40 11.14 1.99 9.72
N ILE A 41 10.03 2.71 9.90
CA ILE A 41 8.71 2.30 9.37
C ILE A 41 8.76 2.20 7.85
N PHE A 42 9.29 3.22 7.17
CA PHE A 42 9.38 3.23 5.71
C PHE A 42 10.21 2.07 5.17
N THR A 43 11.39 1.84 5.74
CA THR A 43 12.32 0.80 5.29
C THR A 43 11.75 -0.58 5.56
N LYS A 44 11.14 -0.80 6.73
CA LYS A 44 10.43 -2.04 7.05
C LYS A 44 9.32 -2.33 6.05
N SER A 45 8.45 -1.35 5.76
CA SER A 45 7.35 -1.51 4.82
C SER A 45 7.84 -1.78 3.39
N LEU A 46 8.88 -1.08 2.94
CA LEU A 46 9.44 -1.29 1.61
C LEU A 46 10.04 -2.70 1.48
N ASN A 47 10.81 -3.13 2.48
CA ASN A 47 11.37 -4.48 2.51
C ASN A 47 10.28 -5.55 2.57
N ALA A 48 9.22 -5.32 3.34
CA ALA A 48 8.06 -6.22 3.38
C ALA A 48 7.40 -6.35 2.01
N CYS A 49 7.17 -5.24 1.29
CA CYS A 49 6.65 -5.31 -0.07
C CYS A 49 7.57 -6.13 -1.00
N GLN A 50 8.87 -5.95 -0.90
CA GLN A 50 9.84 -6.71 -1.70
C GLN A 50 9.86 -8.20 -1.33
N ASN A 51 9.76 -8.53 -0.05
CA ASN A 51 9.76 -9.93 0.40
C ASN A 51 8.47 -10.66 0.01
N ILE A 52 7.33 -9.96 -0.01
CA ILE A 52 6.02 -10.54 -0.30
C ILE A 52 5.78 -10.66 -1.82
N TRP A 53 6.00 -9.58 -2.59
CA TRP A 53 5.71 -9.56 -4.02
C TRP A 53 6.95 -9.79 -4.90
N GLY A 54 8.15 -9.76 -4.33
CA GLY A 54 9.39 -9.96 -5.08
C GLY A 54 9.58 -8.89 -6.16
N GLN A 55 9.93 -9.35 -7.36
CA GLN A 55 10.05 -8.51 -8.56
C GLN A 55 8.73 -7.85 -8.97
N HIS A 56 7.58 -8.38 -8.53
CA HIS A 56 6.25 -7.87 -8.87
C HIS A 56 5.74 -6.82 -7.87
N ALA A 57 6.58 -6.39 -6.92
CA ALA A 57 6.24 -5.30 -6.02
C ALA A 57 5.92 -4.04 -6.82
N PHE A 58 4.76 -3.45 -6.54
CA PHE A 58 4.21 -2.27 -7.23
C PHE A 58 3.93 -2.44 -8.73
N GLU A 59 3.94 -3.66 -9.25
CA GLU A 59 3.53 -3.98 -10.62
C GLU A 59 2.05 -4.31 -10.69
N LYS A 60 1.40 -3.88 -11.77
CA LYS A 60 -0.03 -4.16 -11.99
C LYS A 60 -0.22 -5.50 -12.72
N PRO A 61 -1.04 -6.44 -12.21
CA PRO A 61 -1.50 -7.57 -13.01
C PRO A 61 -2.21 -7.12 -14.29
N GLN A 62 -1.78 -7.64 -15.44
CA GLN A 62 -2.37 -7.32 -16.74
C GLN A 62 -2.19 -8.48 -17.74
N ASN A 63 -3.29 -8.90 -18.39
CA ASN A 63 -3.30 -9.89 -19.48
C ASN A 63 -2.54 -11.19 -19.19
N GLY A 64 -2.64 -11.73 -17.97
CA GLY A 64 -1.96 -12.97 -17.57
C GLY A 64 -0.48 -12.80 -17.21
N GLY A 65 0.01 -11.57 -17.14
CA GLY A 65 1.34 -11.23 -16.64
C GLY A 65 1.31 -10.01 -15.72
N TRP A 66 2.47 -9.37 -15.56
CA TRP A 66 2.64 -8.17 -14.75
C TRP A 66 3.17 -7.05 -15.63
N ARG A 67 2.61 -5.85 -15.46
CA ARG A 67 3.09 -4.64 -16.11
C ARG A 67 4.11 -3.99 -15.21
N ASP A 68 5.35 -3.94 -15.69
CA ASP A 68 6.46 -3.19 -15.11
C ASP A 68 6.24 -1.68 -15.28
N GLN A 69 5.30 -1.15 -14.51
CA GLN A 69 5.09 0.27 -14.34
C GLN A 69 4.62 0.55 -12.93
N LEU A 70 5.48 1.18 -12.15
CA LEU A 70 5.12 1.70 -10.85
C LEU A 70 4.06 2.79 -11.00
N ILE A 71 2.92 2.59 -10.34
CA ILE A 71 1.85 3.58 -10.24
C ILE A 71 1.61 3.96 -8.78
N ALA A 72 1.47 5.26 -8.52
CA ALA A 72 1.32 5.79 -7.16
C ALA A 72 0.17 5.14 -6.37
N PRO A 73 -1.03 4.88 -6.95
CA PRO A 73 -2.10 4.22 -6.22
C PRO A 73 -1.77 2.81 -5.70
N LEU A 74 -1.09 1.99 -6.51
CA LEU A 74 -0.71 0.64 -6.09
C LEU A 74 0.40 0.68 -5.04
N TYR A 75 1.36 1.60 -5.21
CA TYR A 75 2.35 1.86 -4.18
C TYR A 75 1.70 2.26 -2.85
N ASP A 76 0.71 3.16 -2.86
CA ASP A 76 -0.04 3.55 -1.66
C ASP A 76 -0.70 2.31 -1.02
N ALA A 77 -1.37 1.49 -1.83
CA ALA A 77 -2.09 0.31 -1.36
C ALA A 77 -1.15 -0.69 -0.68
N GLN A 78 -0.06 -1.10 -1.35
CA GLN A 78 0.87 -2.09 -0.82
C GLN A 78 1.64 -1.56 0.40
N MET A 79 2.30 -0.39 0.27
CA MET A 79 3.15 0.14 1.34
C MET A 79 2.36 0.41 2.62
N VAL A 80 1.17 1.00 2.50
CA VAL A 80 0.36 1.31 3.69
C VAL A 80 -0.19 0.03 4.28
N ALA A 81 -0.76 -0.89 3.47
CA ALA A 81 -1.30 -2.13 3.98
C ALA A 81 -0.25 -2.96 4.77
N VAL A 82 0.97 -3.13 4.24
CA VAL A 82 2.02 -3.87 4.99
C VAL A 82 2.50 -3.13 6.24
N SER A 83 2.45 -1.79 6.25
CA SER A 83 2.83 -1.00 7.43
C SER A 83 1.89 -1.18 8.62
N LEU A 84 0.68 -1.71 8.38
CA LEU A 84 -0.35 -1.97 9.39
C LEU A 84 -0.26 -3.38 9.99
N LEU A 85 0.57 -4.26 9.43
CA LEU A 85 0.73 -5.65 9.86
C LEU A 85 1.88 -5.78 10.87
N ASP A 86 1.79 -6.79 11.73
CA ASP A 86 2.87 -7.18 12.64
C ASP A 86 3.93 -8.05 11.95
N ASP A 87 5.07 -8.26 12.63
CA ASP A 87 6.21 -8.98 12.07
C ASP A 87 5.90 -10.44 11.75
N GLU A 88 5.12 -11.11 12.61
CA GLU A 88 4.71 -12.51 12.41
C GLU A 88 3.89 -12.65 11.12
N ARG A 89 2.93 -11.74 10.90
CA ARG A 89 2.11 -11.76 9.70
C ARG A 89 2.93 -11.44 8.44
N LEU A 90 3.86 -10.48 8.52
CA LEU A 90 4.73 -10.15 7.40
C LEU A 90 5.64 -11.33 7.02
N GLU A 91 6.21 -12.02 8.01
CA GLU A 91 7.02 -13.21 7.78
C GLU A 91 6.20 -14.34 7.15
N TYR A 92 4.99 -14.58 7.67
CA TYR A 92 4.06 -15.56 7.10
C TYR A 92 3.76 -15.27 5.62
N LEU A 93 3.41 -14.02 5.29
CA LEU A 93 3.08 -13.60 3.91
C LEU A 93 4.28 -13.73 2.98
N ALA A 94 5.49 -13.44 3.46
CA ALA A 94 6.72 -13.61 2.68
C ALA A 94 6.99 -15.10 2.37
N GLN A 95 6.80 -15.99 3.34
CA GLN A 95 6.92 -17.45 3.15
C GLN A 95 5.86 -18.01 2.19
N ASN A 96 4.70 -17.34 2.11
CA ASN A 96 3.56 -17.72 1.27
C ASN A 96 3.35 -16.76 0.08
N SER A 97 4.42 -16.16 -0.42
CA SER A 97 4.40 -15.17 -1.52
C SER A 97 3.60 -15.61 -2.74
N THR A 98 3.66 -16.90 -3.13
CA THR A 98 2.86 -17.44 -4.24
C THR A 98 1.35 -17.27 -4.02
N ALA A 99 0.86 -17.51 -2.80
CA ALA A 99 -0.56 -17.31 -2.47
C ALA A 99 -0.91 -15.81 -2.53
N VAL A 100 -0.02 -14.96 -2.01
CA VAL A 100 -0.22 -13.49 -2.07
C VAL A 100 -0.28 -12.98 -3.51
N LEU A 101 0.59 -13.47 -4.40
CA LEU A 101 0.56 -13.12 -5.82
C LEU A 101 -0.75 -13.54 -6.48
N LEU A 102 -1.24 -14.76 -6.20
CA LEU A 102 -2.51 -15.26 -6.73
C LEU A 102 -3.69 -14.41 -6.24
N GLU A 103 -3.76 -14.14 -4.94
CA GLU A 103 -4.82 -13.30 -4.36
C GLU A 103 -4.73 -11.85 -4.84
N THR A 104 -3.52 -11.33 -5.07
CA THR A 104 -3.34 -10.00 -5.68
C THR A 104 -3.93 -9.97 -7.09
N VAL A 105 -3.68 -10.99 -7.91
CA VAL A 105 -4.26 -11.09 -9.26
C VAL A 105 -5.79 -11.16 -9.18
N LYS A 106 -6.33 -12.00 -8.28
CA LYS A 106 -7.79 -12.10 -8.06
C LYS A 106 -8.39 -10.78 -7.60
N LEU A 107 -7.76 -10.08 -6.67
CA LEU A 107 -8.23 -8.77 -6.20
C LEU A 107 -8.33 -7.77 -7.36
N TYR A 108 -7.39 -7.83 -8.31
CA TYR A 108 -7.42 -7.01 -9.52
C TYR A 108 -8.52 -7.40 -10.51
N SER A 109 -8.83 -8.69 -10.65
CA SER A 109 -9.83 -9.17 -11.61
C SER A 109 -11.26 -9.14 -11.08
N ASP A 110 -11.44 -9.39 -9.79
CA ASP A 110 -12.73 -9.71 -9.20
C ASP A 110 -13.32 -8.52 -8.41
N ASP A 111 -12.49 -7.59 -7.94
CA ASP A 111 -12.93 -6.40 -7.21
C ASP A 111 -12.84 -5.13 -8.09
N ALA A 112 -13.97 -4.77 -8.70
CA ALA A 112 -14.07 -3.62 -9.59
C ALA A 112 -13.77 -2.27 -8.89
N ASP A 113 -14.11 -2.15 -7.59
CA ASP A 113 -13.85 -0.96 -6.80
C ASP A 113 -12.37 -0.80 -6.51
N PHE A 114 -11.70 -1.89 -6.15
CA PHE A 114 -10.25 -1.93 -6.01
C PHE A 114 -9.59 -1.57 -7.34
N LEU A 115 -9.92 -2.25 -8.44
CA LEU A 115 -9.36 -1.98 -9.77
C LEU A 115 -9.51 -0.51 -10.16
N LYS A 116 -10.69 0.08 -9.93
CA LYS A 116 -10.94 1.51 -10.18
C LYS A 116 -10.05 2.38 -9.30
N SER A 117 -9.98 2.10 -8.00
CA SER A 117 -9.21 2.87 -7.02
C SER A 117 -7.70 2.85 -7.24
N VAL A 118 -7.16 1.79 -7.87
CA VAL A 118 -5.75 1.69 -8.24
C VAL A 118 -5.44 2.10 -9.68
N SER A 119 -6.45 2.16 -10.56
CA SER A 119 -6.27 2.63 -11.95
C SER A 119 -6.40 4.14 -12.10
N GLN A 120 -7.17 4.79 -11.22
CA GLN A 120 -7.32 6.24 -11.23
C GLN A 120 -6.32 6.86 -10.25
N ALA A 121 -5.41 7.67 -10.76
CA ALA A 121 -4.48 8.46 -9.95
C ALA A 121 -5.17 9.67 -9.29
N THR A 122 -6.40 9.50 -8.82
CA THR A 122 -7.08 10.53 -8.05
C THR A 122 -6.47 10.55 -6.64
N GLY A 123 -6.04 11.73 -6.20
CA GLY A 123 -5.72 12.00 -4.79
C GLY A 123 -6.97 12.10 -3.92
N ASP A 124 -8.05 11.46 -4.35
CA ASP A 124 -9.35 11.41 -3.70
C ASP A 124 -9.28 10.43 -2.53
N THR A 125 -9.80 10.85 -1.40
CA THR A 125 -9.80 10.08 -0.15
C THR A 125 -10.48 8.75 -0.29
N ILE A 126 -11.63 8.70 -0.96
CA ILE A 126 -12.43 7.48 -1.06
C ILE A 126 -11.60 6.44 -1.79
N ALA A 127 -10.95 6.82 -2.89
CA ALA A 127 -10.06 5.93 -3.63
C ALA A 127 -8.85 5.46 -2.79
N ILE A 128 -8.24 6.36 -2.00
CA ILE A 128 -7.14 6.01 -1.08
C ILE A 128 -7.62 4.97 -0.05
N ARG A 129 -8.74 5.23 0.61
CA ARG A 129 -9.28 4.34 1.64
C ARG A 129 -9.64 2.99 1.04
N THR A 130 -10.32 2.96 -0.11
CA THR A 130 -10.70 1.72 -0.80
C THR A 130 -9.48 0.86 -1.11
N ARG A 131 -8.43 1.41 -1.74
CA ARG A 131 -7.27 0.59 -2.12
C ARG A 131 -6.47 0.09 -0.93
N VAL A 132 -6.33 0.92 0.12
CA VAL A 132 -5.63 0.51 1.34
C VAL A 132 -6.43 -0.56 2.09
N SER A 133 -7.73 -0.34 2.32
CA SER A 133 -8.59 -1.33 2.98
C SER A 133 -8.58 -2.66 2.26
N LYS A 134 -8.85 -2.67 0.95
CA LYS A 134 -8.97 -3.92 0.19
C LYS A 134 -7.66 -4.70 0.11
N MET A 135 -6.53 -4.00 -0.03
CA MET A 135 -5.21 -4.63 0.02
C MET A 135 -4.93 -5.20 1.41
N TYR A 136 -5.19 -4.43 2.47
CA TYR A 136 -5.01 -4.88 3.85
C TYR A 136 -5.89 -6.08 4.18
N ASP A 137 -7.17 -6.03 3.86
CA ASP A 137 -8.13 -7.11 4.09
C ASP A 137 -7.70 -8.39 3.35
N MET A 138 -7.25 -8.28 2.10
CA MET A 138 -6.70 -9.41 1.37
C MET A 138 -5.48 -10.00 2.12
N LEU A 139 -4.53 -9.17 2.54
CA LEU A 139 -3.34 -9.63 3.26
C LEU A 139 -3.64 -10.22 4.63
N VAL A 140 -4.70 -9.81 5.31
CA VAL A 140 -5.12 -10.39 6.62
C VAL A 140 -5.84 -11.73 6.45
N ASN A 141 -6.56 -11.92 5.34
CA ASN A 141 -7.40 -13.09 5.12
C ASN A 141 -6.71 -14.26 4.40
N ILE A 142 -5.45 -14.11 3.96
CA ILE A 142 -4.67 -15.24 3.43
C ILE A 142 -4.46 -16.27 4.56
N GLU A 143 -5.06 -17.45 4.43
CA GLU A 143 -5.01 -18.49 5.47
C GLU A 143 -3.58 -18.93 5.75
N ALA A 144 -3.33 -19.33 7.02
CA ALA A 144 -2.05 -19.79 7.54
C ALA A 144 -1.73 -21.24 7.18
#